data_AF-A0A553RH78-F1
#
_entry.id   AF-A0A553RH78-F1
#
_cell.length_a   1.000
_cell.length_b   1.000
_cell.length_c   1.000
_cell.angle_alpha   90.00
_cell.angle_beta   90.00
_cell.angle_gamma   90.00
#
_symmetry.space_group_name_H-M   'P 1'
#
loop_
_entity.id
_entity.type
_entity.pdbx_description
1 polymer ?
#
loop_
_entity_poly.entity_id
_entity_poly.type
_entity_poly.pdbx_seq_one_letter_code
_entity_poly.pdbx_strand_id
1 'polypeptide(L)'
;MEDSPPRILEDPSDLIVSKGEPATLNCKAEGWPVPMVEWYKDGEHVETDKDDPRSHRMLLPSGSLFFLRIVHGRRSKPDEGVYTCVARNYLGEAVSRNATLEVATFVLVEDDSGVGYLETQLTVDRIFSSAVINVLIRGGQLPARLCHDG
;
A
#
# COMPACT_ATOMS: atom_id res chain seq x y z
N MET A 1 35.71 7.61 -3.55
CA MET A 1 34.37 8.15 -3.28
C MET A 1 34.45 8.75 -1.91
N GLU A 2 34.06 10.02 -1.77
CA GLU A 2 34.04 10.66 -0.47
C GLU A 2 32.77 10.26 0.27
N ASP A 3 32.89 10.02 1.56
CA ASP A 3 31.76 9.61 2.37
C ASP A 3 30.75 10.76 2.48
N SER A 4 29.47 10.42 2.42
CA SER A 4 28.37 11.37 2.43
C SER A 4 27.19 10.81 3.24
N PRO A 5 26.49 11.67 4.00
CA PRO A 5 25.32 11.25 4.76
C PRO A 5 24.18 10.84 3.82
N PRO A 6 23.22 10.04 4.30
CA PRO A 6 22.09 9.62 3.47
C PRO A 6 21.24 10.82 3.05
N ARG A 7 20.65 10.76 1.85
CA ARG A 7 19.66 11.72 1.37
C ARG A 7 18.55 10.99 0.62
N ILE A 8 17.30 11.32 0.93
CA ILE A 8 16.15 10.83 0.16
C ILE A 8 16.09 11.61 -1.16
N LEU A 9 16.04 10.88 -2.27
CA LEU A 9 15.92 11.39 -3.64
C LEU A 9 14.49 11.30 -4.17
N GLU A 10 13.78 10.25 -3.78
CA GLU A 10 12.38 10.02 -4.12
C GLU A 10 11.63 9.68 -2.84
N ASP A 11 10.70 10.54 -2.47
CA ASP A 11 9.76 10.28 -1.37
C ASP A 11 8.61 9.40 -1.86
N PRO A 12 8.03 8.57 -0.98
CA PRO A 12 6.78 7.91 -1.29
C PRO A 12 5.65 8.93 -1.41
N SER A 13 4.60 8.53 -2.12
CA SER A 13 3.38 9.31 -2.28
C SER A 13 2.19 8.49 -1.79
N ASP A 14 1.12 9.18 -1.38
CA ASP A 14 -0.13 8.54 -0.97
C ASP A 14 -0.63 7.58 -2.06
N LEU A 15 -1.14 6.42 -1.63
CA LEU A 15 -1.54 5.34 -2.51
C LEU A 15 -2.87 4.75 -2.06
N ILE A 16 -3.82 4.69 -3.00
CA ILE A 16 -5.08 3.96 -2.84
C ILE A 16 -5.01 2.71 -3.71
N VAL A 17 -5.22 1.55 -3.12
CA VAL A 17 -5.08 0.27 -3.83
C VAL A 17 -6.13 -0.75 -3.36
N SER A 18 -6.64 -1.55 -4.29
CA SER A 18 -7.62 -2.59 -3.98
C SER A 18 -6.99 -3.74 -3.20
N LYS A 19 -7.77 -4.34 -2.29
CA LYS A 19 -7.38 -5.57 -1.61
C LYS A 19 -7.00 -6.66 -2.63
N GLY A 20 -5.88 -7.34 -2.40
CA GLY A 20 -5.40 -8.45 -3.21
C GLY A 20 -4.52 -8.03 -4.38
N GLU A 21 -4.54 -6.77 -4.78
CA GLU A 21 -3.70 -6.25 -5.84
C GLU A 21 -2.27 -6.00 -5.34
N PRO A 22 -1.25 -6.10 -6.21
CA PRO A 22 0.11 -5.69 -5.88
C PRO A 22 0.22 -4.17 -5.76
N ALA A 23 1.18 -3.69 -4.99
CA ALA A 23 1.43 -2.26 -4.77
C ALA A 23 2.91 -1.96 -4.54
N THR A 24 3.33 -0.73 -4.80
CA THR A 24 4.69 -0.27 -4.49
C THR A 24 4.64 1.11 -3.85
N LEU A 25 5.26 1.26 -2.68
CA LEU A 25 5.64 2.56 -2.14
C LEU A 25 7.08 2.85 -2.54
N ASN A 26 7.26 3.87 -3.39
CA ASN A 26 8.58 4.23 -3.88
C ASN A 26 9.39 4.92 -2.79
N CYS A 27 10.65 4.53 -2.67
CA CYS A 27 11.64 5.30 -1.93
C CYS A 27 13.00 5.07 -2.59
N LYS A 28 13.75 6.15 -2.77
CA LYS A 28 15.13 6.09 -3.24
C LYS A 28 16.00 6.96 -2.37
N ALA A 29 17.11 6.42 -1.89
CA ALA A 29 18.11 7.14 -1.14
C ALA A 29 19.49 7.05 -1.80
N GLU A 30 20.30 8.08 -1.58
CA GLU A 30 21.73 8.07 -1.91
C GLU A 30 22.56 8.35 -0.67
N GLY A 31 23.86 8.07 -0.77
CA GLY A 31 24.85 8.26 0.28
C GLY A 31 26.04 7.35 0.02
N TRP A 32 27.17 7.65 0.65
CA TRP A 32 28.33 6.78 0.61
C TRP A 32 28.94 6.64 2.01
N PRO A 33 29.16 5.42 2.52
CA PRO A 33 28.72 4.12 2.00
C PRO A 33 27.21 4.06 1.73
N VAL A 34 26.82 3.18 0.79
CA VAL A 34 25.43 3.04 0.35
C VAL A 34 24.52 2.82 1.57
N PRO A 35 23.48 3.65 1.77
CA PRO A 35 22.65 3.57 2.95
C PRO A 35 21.77 2.31 2.93
N MET A 36 21.56 1.74 4.11
CA MET A 36 20.54 0.71 4.34
C MET A 36 19.17 1.39 4.46
N VAL A 37 18.16 0.88 3.76
CA VAL A 37 16.80 1.41 3.79
C VAL A 37 15.89 0.47 4.57
N GLU A 38 15.15 1.03 5.52
CA GLU A 38 14.11 0.35 6.30
C GLU A 38 12.79 1.11 6.16
N TRP A 39 11.67 0.43 6.42
CA TRP A 39 10.35 1.04 6.38
C TRP A 39 9.67 0.96 7.73
N TYR A 40 8.92 2.01 8.05
CA TYR A 40 8.12 2.11 9.25
C TYR A 40 6.67 2.40 8.87
N LYS A 41 5.73 1.74 9.53
CA LYS A 41 4.30 1.96 9.39
C LYS A 41 3.73 2.37 10.74
N ASP A 42 3.12 3.54 10.81
CA ASP A 42 2.56 4.12 12.03
C ASP A 42 3.60 4.19 13.19
N GLY A 43 4.88 4.33 12.82
CA GLY A 43 6.01 4.37 13.75
C GLY A 43 6.62 3.00 14.11
N GLU A 44 6.04 1.89 13.64
CA GLU A 44 6.55 0.54 13.89
C GLU A 44 7.30 -0.03 12.68
N HIS A 45 8.34 -0.82 12.93
CA HIS A 45 9.15 -1.44 11.86
C HIS A 45 8.29 -2.36 10.99
N VAL A 46 8.45 -2.25 9.67
CA VAL A 46 7.78 -3.11 8.70
C VAL A 46 8.64 -4.33 8.42
N GLU A 47 8.18 -5.50 8.83
CA GLU A 47 8.82 -6.77 8.45
C GLU A 47 8.70 -7.04 6.95
N THR A 48 9.84 -7.31 6.32
CA THR A 48 9.98 -7.60 4.87
C THR A 48 10.50 -9.02 4.64
N ASP A 49 10.74 -9.38 3.37
CA ASP A 49 11.41 -10.61 2.96
C ASP A 49 12.81 -10.81 3.58
N LYS A 50 13.43 -9.72 4.09
CA LYS A 50 14.72 -9.77 4.78
C LYS A 50 14.60 -10.27 6.22
N ASP A 51 13.46 -10.02 6.86
CA ASP A 51 13.19 -10.36 8.26
C ASP A 51 12.46 -11.71 8.36
N ASP A 52 11.45 -11.92 7.52
CA ASP A 52 10.72 -13.19 7.38
C ASP A 52 10.58 -13.55 5.88
N PRO A 53 11.18 -14.67 5.42
CA PRO A 53 11.02 -15.15 4.05
C PRO A 53 9.56 -15.44 3.62
N ARG A 54 8.62 -15.49 4.56
CA ARG A 54 7.18 -15.68 4.31
C ARG A 54 6.41 -14.36 4.20
N SER A 55 7.05 -13.22 4.44
CA SER A 55 6.41 -11.91 4.32
C SER A 55 5.88 -11.70 2.90
N HIS A 56 4.68 -11.11 2.79
CA HIS A 56 4.12 -10.67 1.50
C HIS A 56 4.67 -9.31 1.06
N ARG A 57 5.57 -8.72 1.85
CA ARG A 57 6.22 -7.43 1.61
C ARG A 57 7.69 -7.66 1.30
N MET A 58 8.19 -6.97 0.29
CA MET A 58 9.55 -7.13 -0.20
C MET A 58 10.27 -5.79 -0.26
N LEU A 59 11.51 -5.76 0.19
CA LEU A 59 12.39 -4.60 0.02
C LEU A 59 13.12 -4.70 -1.32
N LEU A 60 12.80 -3.80 -2.25
CA LEU A 60 13.44 -3.76 -3.56
C LEU A 60 14.85 -3.16 -3.49
N PRO A 61 15.75 -3.47 -4.45
CA PRO A 61 17.09 -2.88 -4.50
C PRO A 61 17.11 -1.35 -4.57
N SER A 62 16.02 -0.71 -5.01
CA SER A 62 15.88 0.75 -5.00
C SER A 62 15.71 1.34 -3.60
N GLY A 63 15.31 0.53 -2.62
CA GLY A 63 14.78 0.97 -1.33
C GLY A 63 13.25 1.01 -1.27
N SER A 64 12.55 0.79 -2.39
CA SER A 64 11.09 0.78 -2.45
C SER A 64 10.50 -0.43 -1.73
N LEU A 65 9.34 -0.25 -1.07
CA LEU A 65 8.58 -1.32 -0.45
C LEU A 65 7.54 -1.85 -1.43
N PHE A 66 7.67 -3.11 -1.81
CA PHE A 66 6.75 -3.80 -2.71
C PHE A 66 5.84 -4.75 -1.92
N PHE A 67 4.55 -4.68 -2.18
CA PHE A 67 3.55 -5.60 -1.64
C PHE A 67 3.15 -6.56 -2.77
N LEU A 68 3.36 -7.87 -2.55
CA LEU A 68 2.92 -8.88 -3.51
C LEU A 68 1.40 -8.88 -3.68
N ARG A 69 0.68 -8.62 -2.59
CA ARG A 69 -0.77 -8.42 -2.55
C ARG A 69 -1.13 -7.58 -1.32
N ILE A 70 -2.08 -6.68 -1.46
CA ILE A 70 -2.59 -5.90 -0.34
C ILE A 70 -3.52 -6.75 0.53
N VAL A 71 -3.20 -6.83 1.81
CA VAL A 71 -3.92 -7.59 2.82
C VAL A 71 -4.80 -6.66 3.65
N HIS A 72 -6.11 -6.86 3.51
CA HIS A 72 -7.14 -6.15 4.26
C HIS A 72 -8.22 -7.12 4.75
N GLY A 73 -8.37 -7.22 6.06
CA GLY A 73 -9.35 -8.06 6.74
C GLY A 73 -10.32 -7.24 7.57
N ARG A 74 -11.48 -7.83 7.90
CA ARG A 74 -12.53 -7.15 8.67
C ARG A 74 -12.09 -6.71 10.07
N ARG A 75 -11.18 -7.46 10.71
CA ARG A 75 -10.67 -7.19 12.07
C ARG A 75 -9.20 -6.74 12.10
N SER A 76 -8.49 -6.86 10.98
CA SER A 76 -7.07 -6.56 10.90
C SER A 76 -6.75 -6.00 9.52
N LYS A 77 -6.09 -4.84 9.52
CA LYS A 77 -5.68 -4.10 8.32
C LYS A 77 -4.16 -3.96 8.33
N PRO A 78 -3.41 -5.05 8.15
CA PRO A 78 -1.97 -5.06 8.38
C PRO A 78 -1.23 -4.12 7.43
N ASP A 79 -1.75 -3.88 6.22
CA ASP A 79 -1.08 -3.05 5.21
C ASP A 79 -1.56 -1.59 5.19
N GLU A 80 -2.77 -1.29 5.67
CA GLU A 80 -3.27 0.09 5.76
C GLU A 80 -2.51 0.84 6.88
N GLY A 81 -2.13 2.08 6.62
CA GLY A 81 -1.40 2.92 7.57
C GLY A 81 -0.56 4.02 6.91
N VAL A 82 0.17 4.78 7.73
CA VAL A 82 1.09 5.83 7.30
C VAL A 82 2.51 5.28 7.27
N TYR A 83 3.15 5.32 6.11
CA TYR A 83 4.48 4.78 5.89
C TYR A 83 5.54 5.87 5.78
N THR A 84 6.74 5.56 6.29
CA THR A 84 7.97 6.33 6.08
C THR A 84 9.11 5.38 5.72
N CYS A 85 9.99 5.81 4.82
CA CYS A 85 11.26 5.13 4.61
C CYS A 85 12.38 5.86 5.34
N VAL A 86 13.31 5.08 5.89
CA VAL A 86 14.43 5.56 6.68
C VAL A 86 15.71 4.99 6.09
N ALA A 87 16.60 5.88 5.63
CA ALA A 87 17.89 5.53 5.05
C ALA A 87 19.03 5.84 6.03
N ARG A 88 19.87 4.84 6.34
CA ARG A 88 20.93 4.95 7.37
C ARG A 88 22.30 4.55 6.83
N ASN A 89 23.32 5.32 7.17
CA ASN A 89 24.72 4.90 7.12
C ASN A 89 25.45 5.42 8.37
N TYR A 90 26.78 5.22 8.47
CA TYR A 90 27.49 5.63 9.69
C TYR A 90 27.60 7.15 9.89
N LEU A 91 27.30 7.95 8.86
CA LEU A 91 27.30 9.41 8.94
C LEU A 91 25.95 9.98 9.37
N GLY A 92 24.89 9.18 9.36
CA GLY A 92 23.59 9.59 9.87
C GLY A 92 22.40 8.89 9.23
N GLU A 93 21.27 9.59 9.27
CA GLU A 93 19.96 9.10 8.87
C GLU A 93 19.23 10.16 8.04
N ALA A 94 18.48 9.73 7.04
CA ALA A 94 17.49 10.54 6.35
C ALA A 94 16.13 9.84 6.39
N VAL A 95 15.08 10.59 6.72
CA VAL A 95 13.70 10.11 6.81
C VAL A 95 12.90 10.75 5.69
N SER A 96 12.08 9.97 4.99
CA SER A 96 11.21 10.49 3.93
C SER A 96 10.01 11.26 4.49
N ARG A 97 9.28 11.91 3.58
CA ARG A 97 7.90 12.30 3.85
C ARG A 97 7.01 11.08 4.11
N ASN A 98 5.90 11.34 4.79
CA ASN A 98 4.85 10.36 5.03
C ASN A 98 4.10 10.06 3.72
N ALA A 99 3.73 8.81 3.54
CA ALA A 99 2.77 8.37 2.54
C ALA A 99 1.69 7.51 3.18
N THR A 100 0.44 7.80 2.89
CA THR A 100 -0.71 7.04 3.37
C THR A 100 -1.03 5.93 2.39
N LEU A 101 -1.07 4.68 2.85
CA LEU A 101 -1.62 3.57 2.08
C LEU A 101 -3.04 3.30 2.56
N GLU A 102 -4.01 3.54 1.69
CA GLU A 102 -5.42 3.25 1.91
C GLU A 102 -5.88 2.09 1.03
N VAL A 103 -6.74 1.24 1.58
CA VAL A 103 -7.29 0.12 0.81
C VAL A 103 -8.67 0.49 0.27
N ALA A 104 -8.81 0.48 -1.05
CA ALA A 104 -10.10 0.64 -1.70
C ALA A 104 -10.97 -0.59 -1.38
N THR A 105 -12.13 -0.35 -0.77
CA THR A 105 -13.17 -1.36 -0.54
C THR A 105 -14.37 -1.07 -1.43
N PHE A 106 -15.10 -2.09 -1.86
CA PHE A 106 -16.31 -1.91 -2.64
C PHE A 106 -17.52 -2.35 -1.83
N VAL A 107 -18.60 -1.57 -1.89
CA VAL A 107 -19.90 -1.92 -1.31
C VAL A 107 -20.95 -2.01 -2.41
N LEU A 108 -21.89 -2.94 -2.25
CA LEU A 108 -23.07 -3.00 -3.11
C LEU A 108 -24.07 -1.97 -2.59
N VAL A 109 -24.41 -1.01 -3.44
CA VAL A 109 -25.44 0.00 -3.22
C VAL A 109 -26.59 -0.28 -4.17
N GLU A 110 -27.80 -0.34 -3.65
CA GLU A 110 -29.02 -0.44 -4.45
C GLU A 110 -29.61 0.96 -4.61
N ASP A 111 -29.97 1.33 -5.84
CA ASP A 111 -30.71 2.56 -6.09
C ASP A 111 -32.22 2.37 -5.84
N ASP A 112 -32.99 3.46 -5.95
CA ASP A 112 -34.45 3.45 -5.77
C ASP A 112 -35.18 2.55 -6.80
N SER A 113 -34.51 2.15 -7.88
CA SER A 113 -35.02 1.25 -8.91
C SER A 113 -34.69 -0.23 -8.63
N GLY A 114 -33.99 -0.51 -7.53
CA GLY A 114 -33.57 -1.86 -7.13
C GLY A 114 -32.36 -2.37 -7.92
N VAL A 115 -31.62 -1.51 -8.60
CA VAL A 115 -30.41 -1.89 -9.32
C VAL A 115 -29.20 -1.73 -8.41
N GLY A 116 -28.45 -2.82 -8.26
CA GLY A 116 -27.21 -2.86 -7.47
C GLY A 116 -25.98 -2.40 -8.27
N TYR A 117 -25.18 -1.52 -7.68
CA TYR A 117 -23.90 -1.07 -8.21
C TYR A 117 -22.79 -1.18 -7.14
N LEU A 118 -21.54 -1.34 -7.58
CA LEU A 118 -20.39 -1.32 -6.69
C LEU A 118 -19.89 0.12 -6.53
N GLU A 119 -19.92 0.63 -5.30
CA GLU A 119 -19.33 1.93 -4.95
C GLU A 119 -18.03 1.73 -4.19
N THR A 120 -17.00 2.53 -4.52
CA THR A 120 -15.73 2.49 -3.78
C THR A 120 -15.90 3.24 -2.48
N GLN A 121 -15.74 2.55 -1.35
CA GLN A 121 -15.59 3.16 -0.03
C GLN A 121 -14.13 3.17 0.38
N LEU A 122 -13.63 4.36 0.70
CA LEU A 122 -12.37 4.52 1.42
C LEU A 122 -12.65 4.38 2.90
N THR A 123 -11.71 3.78 3.63
CA THR A 123 -11.83 3.50 5.05
C THR A 123 -11.88 4.75 5.94
N VAL A 124 -11.72 5.93 5.34
CA VAL A 124 -11.75 7.25 5.96
C VAL A 124 -12.44 8.24 4.98
N ASP A 125 -13.76 8.34 5.01
CA ASP A 125 -14.52 9.29 4.19
C ASP A 125 -13.97 10.73 4.32
N ARG A 126 -13.50 11.32 3.21
CA ARG A 126 -13.33 12.77 3.08
C ARG A 126 -14.06 13.27 1.83
N ILE A 127 -15.36 13.49 2.01
CA ILE A 127 -16.21 14.38 1.19
C ILE A 127 -16.38 13.93 -0.28
N PHE A 128 -17.59 13.49 -0.61
CA PHE A 128 -18.10 13.25 -1.96
C PHE A 128 -17.42 14.09 -3.05
N SER A 129 -16.69 13.41 -3.93
CA SER A 129 -16.80 13.66 -5.36
C SER A 129 -16.96 12.29 -5.98
N SER A 130 -18.21 11.83 -6.13
CA SER A 130 -18.54 10.60 -6.81
C SER A 130 -17.97 10.63 -8.23
N ALA A 131 -16.74 10.17 -8.42
CA ALA A 131 -16.32 9.59 -9.67
C ALA A 131 -16.93 8.18 -9.68
N VAL A 132 -18.21 8.11 -10.04
CA VAL A 132 -18.89 6.83 -10.23
C VAL A 132 -18.24 6.16 -11.43
N ILE A 133 -17.33 5.21 -11.20
CA ILE A 133 -16.98 4.25 -12.24
C ILE A 133 -18.17 3.30 -12.31
N ASN A 134 -19.17 3.69 -13.11
CA ASN A 134 -20.32 2.86 -13.43
C ASN A 134 -19.85 1.63 -14.19
N VAL A 135 -19.61 0.51 -13.49
CA VAL A 135 -19.53 -0.80 -14.13
C VAL A 135 -20.96 -1.32 -14.21
N LEU A 136 -21.60 -1.14 -15.37
CA LEU A 136 -22.88 -1.76 -15.69
C LEU A 136 -22.68 -3.28 -15.72
N ILE A 137 -23.21 -4.00 -14.73
CA ILE A 137 -23.43 -5.45 -14.90
C ILE A 137 -24.64 -5.60 -15.82
N ARG A 138 -24.41 -5.53 -17.14
CA ARG A 138 -25.37 -6.10 -18.08
C ARG A 138 -25.36 -7.60 -17.84
N GLY A 139 -26.53 -8.14 -17.51
CA GLY A 139 -26.72 -9.49 -16.98
C GLY A 139 -25.79 -10.56 -17.56
N GLY A 140 -25.11 -11.26 -16.66
CA GLY A 140 -24.35 -12.47 -16.99
C GLY A 140 -22.95 -12.51 -16.37
N GLN A 141 -22.75 -13.48 -15.47
CA GLN A 141 -21.48 -13.94 -14.91
C GLN A 141 -20.81 -13.09 -13.81
N LEU A 142 -20.99 -13.53 -12.56
CA LEU A 142 -20.03 -13.30 -11.47
C LEU A 142 -18.63 -13.82 -11.90
N PRO A 143 -17.52 -13.17 -11.51
CA PRO A 143 -16.22 -13.83 -11.54
C PRO A 143 -16.28 -15.03 -10.57
N ALA A 144 -16.13 -16.22 -11.14
CA ALA A 144 -16.13 -17.47 -10.40
C ALA A 144 -14.96 -17.52 -9.41
N ARG A 145 -15.26 -17.60 -8.12
CA ARG A 145 -14.78 -18.61 -7.15
C ARG A 145 -14.84 -18.08 -5.71
N LEU A 146 -15.95 -18.36 -5.04
CA LEU A 146 -16.01 -18.68 -3.61
C LEU A 146 -16.94 -19.88 -3.44
N CYS A 147 -16.46 -21.04 -3.87
CA CYS A 147 -16.93 -22.31 -3.32
C CYS A 147 -15.75 -22.90 -2.55
N HIS A 148 -15.83 -22.84 -1.22
CA HIS A 148 -15.19 -23.85 -0.37
C HIS A 148 -16.33 -24.51 0.38
N ASP A 149 -16.56 -25.77 0.01
CA ASP A 149 -17.45 -26.71 0.68
C ASP A 149 -16.96 -27.01 2.10
N GLY A 150 -17.92 -27.22 3.00
CA GLY A 150 -17.88 -28.23 4.07
C GLY A 150 -16.81 -28.12 5.14
#